data_AF-A0A3A4Q358-F1
#
_entry.id   AF-A0A3A4Q358-F1
#
_cell.length_a   1.000
_cell.length_b   1.000
_cell.length_c   1.000
_cell.angle_alpha   90.00
_cell.angle_beta   90.00
_cell.angle_gamma   90.00
#
_symmetry.space_group_name_H-M   'P 1'
#
loop_
_entity.id
_entity.type
_entity.pdbx_description
1 polymer ?
#
loop_
_entity_poly.entity_id
_entity_poly.type
_entity_poly.pdbx_seq_one_letter_code
_entity_poly.pdbx_strand_id
1 'polypeptide(L)'
;MYQEKRPTCITVIGWAWIVIGGLMCLSATMALFSSVMIGEIAQNEPDMPFIFKIFPLLAIVQIGVAVLGLASGINFLKLKAWARSVLEGLTWLLLIFIVGFMVFWVFNWVSMTSDHGPSSFSIMGAVMGVLITGIYGVPLGIMLKYLRGPKVRNAINGTAEPSHSHQLAG
;
A
#
# COMPACT_ATOMS: atom_id res chain seq x y z
N MET A 1 -29.09 17.31 -16.11
CA MET A 1 -28.53 16.15 -15.38
C MET A 1 -27.83 16.66 -14.14
N TYR A 2 -28.42 16.48 -12.95
CA TYR A 2 -27.72 16.79 -11.71
C TYR A 2 -26.63 15.72 -11.51
N GLN A 3 -25.36 16.10 -11.62
CA GLN A 3 -24.28 15.24 -11.16
C GLN A 3 -24.38 15.17 -9.64
N GLU A 4 -24.77 14.02 -9.09
CA GLU A 4 -24.62 13.79 -7.65
C GLU A 4 -23.16 14.07 -7.27
N LYS A 5 -22.98 15.00 -6.34
CA LYS A 5 -21.67 15.42 -5.88
C LYS A 5 -20.94 14.21 -5.30
N ARG A 6 -19.83 13.81 -5.92
CA ARG A 6 -19.00 12.69 -5.46
C ARG A 6 -18.66 12.88 -3.97
N PRO A 7 -18.86 11.86 -3.12
CA PRO A 7 -18.47 11.93 -1.72
C PRO A 7 -16.97 12.24 -1.58
N THR A 8 -16.62 13.24 -0.75
CA THR A 8 -15.24 13.67 -0.53
C THR A 8 -14.32 12.50 -0.14
N CYS A 9 -14.84 11.53 0.62
CA CYS A 9 -14.09 10.34 1.05
C CYS A 9 -13.59 9.49 -0.14
N ILE A 10 -14.40 9.33 -1.19
CA ILE A 10 -14.02 8.55 -2.38
C ILE A 10 -12.88 9.26 -3.12
N THR A 11 -12.99 10.58 -3.25
CA THR A 11 -11.96 11.42 -3.88
C THR A 11 -10.63 11.31 -3.11
N VAL A 12 -10.66 11.48 -1.79
CA VAL A 12 -9.45 11.43 -0.95
C VAL A 12 -8.79 10.04 -1.00
N ILE A 13 -9.57 8.96 -0.86
CA ILE A 13 -9.02 7.59 -0.89
C ILE A 13 -8.45 7.26 -2.27
N GLY A 14 -9.16 7.62 -3.35
CA GLY A 14 -8.69 7.38 -4.71
C GLY A 14 -7.38 8.11 -5.00
N TRP A 15 -7.30 9.39 -4.66
CA TRP A 15 -6.06 10.16 -4.82
C TRP A 15 -4.91 9.67 -3.93
N ALA A 16 -5.19 9.30 -2.67
CA ALA A 16 -4.18 8.73 -1.78
C ALA A 16 -3.55 7.48 -2.41
N TRP A 17 -4.35 6.55 -2.95
CA TRP A 17 -3.83 5.36 -3.63
C TRP A 17 -3.10 5.66 -4.93
N ILE A 18 -3.51 6.69 -5.68
CA ILE A 18 -2.78 7.13 -6.87
C ILE A 18 -1.40 7.66 -6.50
N VAL A 19 -1.31 8.51 -5.48
CA VAL A 19 -0.04 9.07 -5.00
C VAL A 19 0.85 7.98 -4.42
N ILE A 20 0.32 7.11 -3.55
CA ILE A 20 1.06 5.99 -2.97
C ILE A 20 1.55 5.05 -4.07
N GLY A 21 0.69 4.65 -5.01
CA GLY A 21 1.08 3.79 -6.12
C GLY A 21 2.15 4.44 -7.01
N GLY A 22 2.05 5.74 -7.27
CA GLY A 22 3.08 6.49 -8.02
C GLY A 22 4.44 6.48 -7.31
N LEU A 23 4.46 6.76 -6.00
CA LEU A 23 5.67 6.72 -5.18
C LEU A 23 6.23 5.30 -5.06
N MET A 24 5.37 4.28 -4.99
CA MET A 24 5.79 2.87 -4.98
C MET A 24 6.42 2.46 -6.31
N CYS A 25 5.89 2.90 -7.45
CA CYS A 25 6.52 2.69 -8.75
C CYS A 25 7.90 3.36 -8.82
N LEU A 26 8.00 4.62 -8.38
CA LEU A 26 9.28 5.35 -8.40
C LEU A 26 10.33 4.66 -7.53
N SER A 27 9.97 4.30 -6.29
CA SER A 27 10.88 3.61 -5.37
C SER A 27 11.26 2.21 -5.86
N ALA A 28 10.35 1.45 -6.47
CA ALA A 28 10.66 0.14 -7.03
C ALA A 28 11.61 0.22 -8.23
N THR A 29 11.45 1.24 -9.09
CA THR A 29 12.39 1.51 -10.19
C THR A 29 13.78 1.84 -9.64
N MET A 30 13.88 2.70 -8.61
CA MET A 30 15.15 2.98 -7.95
C MET A 30 15.76 1.71 -7.34
N ALA A 31 14.95 0.87 -6.69
CA ALA A 31 15.40 -0.41 -6.13
C ALA A 31 15.91 -1.38 -7.20
N LEU A 32 15.27 -1.44 -8.38
CA LEU A 32 15.77 -2.22 -9.51
C LEU A 32 17.13 -1.70 -9.99
N PHE A 33 17.30 -0.38 -10.14
CA PHE A 33 18.60 0.20 -10.51
C PHE A 33 19.68 -0.14 -9.48
N SER A 34 19.38 0.00 -8.18
CA SER A 34 20.29 -0.40 -7.11
C SER A 34 20.64 -1.89 -7.19
N SER A 35 19.68 -2.75 -7.56
CA SER A 35 19.92 -4.19 -7.67
C SER A 35 20.89 -4.56 -8.80
N VAL A 36 20.86 -3.82 -9.92
CA VAL A 36 21.82 -4.00 -11.03
C VAL A 36 23.22 -3.64 -10.58
N MET A 37 23.40 -2.51 -9.89
CA MET A 37 24.70 -2.09 -9.36
C MET A 37 25.25 -3.08 -8.33
N ILE A 38 24.39 -3.60 -7.44
CA ILE A 38 24.78 -4.62 -6.44
C ILE A 38 25.15 -5.93 -7.14
N GLY A 39 24.49 -6.28 -8.26
CA GLY A 39 24.79 -7.47 -9.03
C GLY A 39 26.23 -7.52 -9.55
N GLU A 40 26.81 -6.38 -9.94
CA GLU A 40 28.21 -6.30 -10.36
C GLU A 40 29.17 -6.51 -9.18
N ILE A 41 28.83 -5.99 -8.00
CA ILE A 41 29.60 -6.21 -6.77
C ILE A 41 29.50 -7.68 -6.34
N ALA A 42 28.32 -8.30 -6.48
CA ALA A 42 28.06 -9.69 -6.12
C ALA A 42 28.93 -10.69 -6.89
N GLN A 43 29.34 -10.36 -8.12
CA GLN A 43 30.24 -11.22 -8.89
C GLN A 43 31.64 -11.27 -8.30
N ASN A 44 32.03 -10.27 -7.50
CA ASN A 44 33.34 -10.16 -6.88
C ASN A 44 33.36 -10.66 -5.42
N GLU A 45 32.21 -10.80 -4.77
CA GLU A 45 32.09 -11.31 -3.40
C GLU A 45 31.13 -12.51 -3.29
N PRO A 46 31.66 -13.75 -3.10
CA PRO A 46 30.85 -14.97 -3.12
C PRO A 46 29.89 -15.11 -1.93
N ASP A 47 30.15 -14.43 -0.82
CA ASP A 47 29.38 -14.55 0.44
C ASP A 47 28.28 -13.48 0.59
N MET A 48 27.66 -13.08 -0.53
CA MET A 48 26.57 -12.10 -0.49
C MET A 48 25.33 -12.63 0.26
N PRO A 49 24.77 -11.87 1.23
CA PRO A 49 23.56 -12.26 1.94
C PRO A 49 22.38 -12.57 1.00
N PHE A 50 21.62 -13.61 1.33
CA PHE A 50 20.49 -14.09 0.52
C PHE A 50 19.45 -13.02 0.19
N ILE A 51 19.28 -12.00 1.06
CA ILE A 51 18.33 -10.91 0.85
C ILE A 51 18.61 -10.11 -0.42
N PHE A 52 19.88 -9.94 -0.79
CA PHE A 52 20.27 -9.23 -2.01
C PHE A 52 19.89 -10.01 -3.27
N LYS A 53 19.87 -11.35 -3.19
CA LYS A 53 19.45 -12.23 -4.30
C LYS A 53 17.94 -12.17 -4.55
N ILE A 54 17.15 -11.94 -3.50
CA ILE A 54 15.68 -11.82 -3.59
C ILE A 54 15.24 -10.38 -3.93
N PHE A 55 16.12 -9.40 -3.75
CA PHE A 55 15.79 -7.98 -3.90
C PHE A 55 15.17 -7.61 -5.27
N PRO A 56 15.67 -8.09 -6.43
CA PRO A 56 15.04 -7.81 -7.73
C PRO A 56 13.61 -8.36 -7.81
N LEU A 57 13.37 -9.54 -7.25
CA LEU A 57 12.04 -10.16 -7.22
C LEU A 57 11.07 -9.32 -6.38
N LEU A 58 11.52 -8.82 -5.23
CA LEU A 58 10.70 -7.93 -4.38
C LEU A 58 10.36 -6.63 -5.12
N ALA A 59 11.31 -6.05 -5.86
CA ALA A 59 11.07 -4.86 -6.63
C ALA A 59 10.04 -5.09 -7.76
N ILE A 60 10.09 -6.24 -8.45
CA ILE A 60 9.08 -6.62 -9.46
C ILE A 60 7.70 -6.76 -8.82
N VAL A 61 7.60 -7.46 -7.67
CA VAL A 61 6.34 -7.60 -6.93
C VAL A 61 5.82 -6.21 -6.50
N GLN A 62 6.70 -5.33 -6.04
CA GLN A 62 6.35 -3.96 -5.67
C GLN A 62 5.80 -3.16 -6.86
N ILE A 63 6.38 -3.29 -8.05
CA ILE A 63 5.85 -2.66 -9.28
C ILE A 63 4.45 -3.19 -9.57
N GLY A 64 4.24 -4.52 -9.49
CA GLY A 64 2.93 -5.13 -9.71
C GLY A 64 1.86 -4.58 -8.76
N VAL A 65 2.18 -4.50 -7.47
CA VAL A 65 1.31 -3.93 -6.43
C VAL A 65 1.06 -2.43 -6.70
N ALA A 66 2.09 -1.69 -7.09
CA ALA A 66 2.00 -0.26 -7.37
C ALA A 66 1.11 0.04 -8.58
N VAL A 67 1.26 -0.70 -9.68
CA VAL A 67 0.41 -0.61 -10.87
C VAL A 67 -1.03 -0.98 -10.54
N LEU A 68 -1.24 -2.04 -9.76
CA LEU A 68 -2.59 -2.44 -9.31
C LEU A 68 -3.22 -1.36 -8.42
N GLY A 69 -2.46 -0.74 -7.53
CA GLY A 69 -2.88 0.39 -6.69
C GLY A 69 -3.24 1.63 -7.51
N LEU A 70 -2.42 1.99 -8.50
CA LEU A 70 -2.71 3.08 -9.45
C LEU A 70 -3.98 2.83 -10.25
N ALA A 71 -4.09 1.66 -10.88
CA ALA A 71 -5.22 1.29 -11.71
C ALA A 71 -6.52 1.23 -10.90
N SER A 72 -6.48 0.64 -9.72
CA SER A 72 -7.65 0.58 -8.83
C SER A 72 -8.01 1.96 -8.26
N GLY A 73 -7.04 2.82 -7.89
CA GLY A 73 -7.29 4.20 -7.49
C GLY A 73 -8.01 5.01 -8.57
N ILE A 74 -7.54 4.95 -9.81
CA ILE A 74 -8.19 5.62 -10.96
C ILE A 74 -9.60 5.07 -11.21
N ASN A 75 -9.79 3.75 -11.18
CA ASN A 75 -11.10 3.14 -11.40
C ASN A 75 -12.07 3.33 -10.22
N PHE A 76 -11.55 3.49 -9.01
CA PHE A 76 -12.34 3.82 -7.82
C PHE A 76 -12.89 5.25 -7.91
N LEU A 77 -12.11 6.20 -8.44
CA LEU A 77 -12.63 7.54 -8.78
C LEU A 77 -13.71 7.50 -9.88
N LYS A 78 -13.74 6.45 -10.70
CA LYS A 78 -14.80 6.17 -11.69
C LYS A 78 -15.95 5.33 -11.11
N LEU A 79 -16.00 5.13 -9.78
CA LEU A 79 -17.04 4.38 -9.06
C LEU A 79 -17.21 2.93 -9.53
N LYS A 80 -16.15 2.29 -10.05
CA LYS A 80 -16.20 0.88 -10.46
C LYS A 80 -16.21 -0.04 -9.23
N ALA A 81 -17.17 -0.98 -9.18
CA ALA A 81 -17.34 -1.89 -8.04
C ALA A 81 -16.12 -2.78 -7.77
N TRP A 82 -15.48 -3.33 -8.82
CA TRP A 82 -14.30 -4.18 -8.67
C TRP A 82 -13.11 -3.44 -8.05
N ALA A 83 -12.97 -2.14 -8.31
CA ALA A 83 -11.86 -1.33 -7.82
C ALA A 83 -11.88 -1.22 -6.29
N ARG A 84 -13.08 -1.19 -5.69
CA ARG A 84 -13.23 -1.21 -4.24
C ARG A 84 -12.68 -2.51 -3.63
N SER A 85 -13.04 -3.66 -4.18
CA SER A 85 -12.57 -4.96 -3.68
C SER A 85 -11.05 -5.09 -3.79
N VAL A 86 -10.47 -4.59 -4.88
CA VAL A 86 -9.01 -4.55 -5.05
C VAL A 86 -8.35 -3.63 -4.02
N LEU A 87 -8.85 -2.41 -3.83
CA LEU A 87 -8.32 -1.49 -2.82
C LEU A 87 -8.46 -2.02 -1.40
N GLU A 88 -9.56 -2.71 -1.09
CA GLU A 88 -9.74 -3.38 0.20
C GLU A 88 -8.69 -4.48 0.40
N GLY A 89 -8.49 -5.34 -0.59
CA GLY A 89 -7.47 -6.39 -0.55
C GLY A 89 -6.05 -5.82 -0.42
N LEU A 90 -5.72 -4.77 -1.18
CA LEU A 90 -4.42 -4.09 -1.10
C LEU A 90 -4.21 -3.41 0.25
N THR A 91 -5.26 -2.82 0.84
CA THR A 91 -5.17 -2.20 2.17
C THR A 91 -4.91 -3.26 3.25
N TRP A 92 -5.58 -4.41 3.17
CA TRP A 92 -5.29 -5.55 4.06
C TRP A 92 -3.86 -6.06 3.91
N LEU A 93 -3.41 -6.24 2.67
CA LEU A 93 -2.05 -6.68 2.37
C LEU A 93 -1.01 -5.71 2.94
N LEU A 94 -1.20 -4.39 2.76
CA LEU A 94 -0.32 -3.38 3.34
C LEU A 94 -0.34 -3.36 4.86
N LEU A 95 -1.51 -3.54 5.48
CA LEU A 95 -1.60 -3.61 6.95
C LEU A 95 -0.84 -4.82 7.50
N ILE A 96 -1.03 -6.00 6.91
CA ILE A 96 -0.29 -7.21 7.29
C ILE A 96 1.21 -7.00 7.08
N PHE A 97 1.59 -6.41 5.95
CA PHE A 97 2.99 -6.10 5.66
C PHE A 97 3.60 -5.14 6.68
N ILE A 98 2.91 -4.04 7.03
CA ILE A 98 3.41 -3.06 8.01
C ILE A 98 3.58 -3.69 9.40
N VAL A 99 2.64 -4.53 9.82
CA VAL A 99 2.74 -5.24 11.11
C VAL A 99 3.88 -6.24 11.08
N GLY A 100 4.00 -7.05 10.02
CA GLY A 100 5.11 -8.00 9.87
C GLY A 100 6.48 -7.31 9.79
N PHE A 101 6.55 -6.20 9.06
CA PHE A 101 7.75 -5.38 8.94
C PHE A 101 8.15 -4.75 10.28
N MET A 102 7.17 -4.28 11.07
CA MET A 102 7.42 -3.76 12.42
C MET A 102 8.05 -4.83 13.32
N VAL A 103 7.47 -6.02 13.33
CA VAL A 103 7.97 -7.15 14.12
C VAL A 103 9.39 -7.49 13.67
N PHE A 104 9.60 -7.67 12.37
CA PHE A 104 10.92 -7.91 11.78
C PHE A 104 11.93 -6.82 12.16
N TRP A 105 11.56 -5.54 12.03
CA TRP A 105 12.41 -4.41 12.33
C TRP A 105 12.85 -4.40 13.79
N VAL A 106 11.90 -4.52 14.73
CA VAL A 106 12.20 -4.50 16.17
C VAL A 106 13.10 -5.67 16.55
N PHE A 107 12.81 -6.89 16.07
CA PHE A 107 13.64 -8.05 16.34
C PHE A 107 15.07 -7.91 15.81
N ASN A 108 15.23 -7.48 14.56
CA ASN A 108 16.56 -7.29 13.98
C ASN A 108 17.33 -6.16 14.67
N TRP A 109 16.67 -5.04 14.95
CA TRP A 109 17.30 -3.90 15.61
C TRP A 109 17.78 -4.25 17.01
N VAL A 110 16.94 -4.89 17.82
CA VAL A 110 17.30 -5.31 19.18
C VAL A 110 18.43 -6.33 19.14
N SER A 111 18.37 -7.32 18.24
CA SER A 111 19.43 -8.32 18.07
C SER A 111 20.78 -7.71 17.71
N MET A 112 20.80 -6.73 16.79
CA MET A 112 22.06 -6.08 16.39
C MET A 112 22.64 -5.17 17.48
N THR A 113 21.79 -4.60 18.34
CA THR A 113 22.19 -3.56 19.29
C THR A 113 22.41 -4.07 20.71
N SER A 114 21.90 -5.26 21.06
CA SER A 114 22.05 -5.86 22.38
C SER A 114 23.50 -6.12 22.78
N ASP A 115 24.35 -6.45 21.80
CA ASP A 115 25.69 -6.95 22.08
C ASP A 115 26.76 -5.86 22.07
N HIS A 116 26.50 -4.73 21.42
CA HIS A 116 27.53 -3.71 21.13
C HIS A 116 27.09 -2.27 21.45
N GLY A 117 25.83 -2.04 21.87
CA GLY A 117 25.25 -0.71 22.02
C GLY A 117 24.81 -0.36 23.45
N PRO A 118 24.70 0.93 23.79
CA PRO A 118 23.99 1.36 25.00
C PRO A 118 22.53 0.88 24.96
N SER A 119 21.99 0.43 26.08
CA SER A 119 20.60 -0.06 26.18
C SER A 119 19.56 0.97 25.71
N SER A 120 19.86 2.26 25.85
CA SER A 120 19.01 3.35 25.36
C SER A 120 18.85 3.34 23.83
N PHE A 121 19.84 2.88 23.08
CA PHE A 121 19.80 2.84 21.62
C PHE A 121 18.86 1.74 21.09
N SER A 122 18.82 0.58 21.75
CA SER A 122 17.87 -0.49 21.43
C SER A 122 16.42 -0.04 21.68
N ILE A 123 16.18 0.63 22.81
CA ILE A 123 14.86 1.18 23.15
C ILE A 123 14.43 2.22 22.12
N MET A 124 15.32 3.12 21.73
CA MET A 124 15.04 4.17 20.75
C MET A 124 14.58 3.59 19.41
N GLY A 125 15.29 2.58 18.88
CA GLY A 125 14.90 1.95 17.61
C GLY A 125 13.58 1.21 17.68
N ALA A 126 13.29 0.54 18.81
CA ALA A 126 12.00 -0.11 19.03
C ALA A 126 10.84 0.90 19.06
N VAL A 127 11.01 2.01 19.80
CA VAL A 127 10.02 3.10 19.86
C VAL A 127 9.81 3.72 18.47
N MET A 128 10.88 3.97 17.72
CA MET A 128 10.77 4.51 16.36
C MET A 128 10.00 3.57 15.43
N GLY A 129 10.23 2.25 15.53
CA GLY A 129 9.47 1.25 14.78
C GLY A 129 7.97 1.32 15.07
N VAL A 130 7.59 1.35 16.36
CA VAL A 130 6.18 1.47 16.79
C VAL A 130 5.55 2.77 16.27
N LEU A 131 6.27 3.90 16.35
CA LEU A 131 5.77 5.19 15.89
C LEU A 131 5.53 5.20 14.39
N ILE A 132 6.47 4.68 13.60
CA ILE A 132 6.33 4.54 12.14
C ILE A 132 5.11 3.69 11.81
N THR A 133 4.95 2.54 12.47
CA THR A 133 3.77 1.68 12.31
C THR A 133 2.46 2.39 12.64
N GLY A 134 2.42 3.21 13.69
CA GLY A 134 1.25 4.03 14.01
C GLY A 134 0.94 5.05 12.91
N ILE A 135 1.94 5.79 12.45
CA ILE A 135 1.82 6.84 11.42
C ILE A 135 1.26 6.27 10.11
N TYR A 136 1.72 5.09 9.68
CA TYR A 136 1.25 4.48 8.44
C TYR A 136 0.02 3.57 8.62
N GLY A 137 -0.05 2.84 9.73
CA GLY A 137 -1.10 1.86 10.01
C GLY A 137 -2.45 2.49 10.34
N VAL A 138 -2.47 3.58 11.12
CA VAL A 138 -3.73 4.24 11.52
C VAL A 138 -4.50 4.80 10.31
N PRO A 139 -3.89 5.57 9.39
CA PRO A 139 -4.57 6.03 8.18
C PRO A 139 -5.11 4.88 7.33
N LEU A 140 -4.35 3.79 7.16
CA LEU A 140 -4.81 2.61 6.41
C LEU A 140 -6.01 1.93 7.09
N GLY A 141 -6.00 1.81 8.41
CA GLY A 141 -7.15 1.29 9.17
C GLY A 141 -8.40 2.17 9.00
N ILE A 142 -8.23 3.49 9.00
CA ILE A 142 -9.32 4.45 8.73
C ILE A 142 -9.83 4.30 7.29
N MET A 143 -8.94 4.22 6.30
CA MET A 143 -9.30 4.01 4.89
C MET A 143 -10.08 2.70 4.71
N LEU A 144 -9.65 1.62 5.36
CA LEU A 144 -10.34 0.33 5.33
C LEU A 144 -11.75 0.43 5.90
N LYS A 145 -11.92 1.11 7.05
CA LYS A 145 -13.23 1.37 7.64
C LYS A 145 -14.16 2.14 6.69
N TYR A 146 -13.64 3.16 5.99
CA TYR A 146 -14.41 3.91 5.00
C TYR A 146 -14.75 3.09 3.77
N LEU A 147 -13.79 2.31 3.24
CA LEU A 147 -14.02 1.41 2.11
C LEU A 147 -15.11 0.38 2.42
N ARG A 148 -15.18 -0.13 3.65
CA ARG A 148 -16.23 -1.07 4.08
C ARG A 148 -17.55 -0.39 4.45
N GLY A 149 -17.56 0.94 4.61
CA GLY A 149 -18.73 1.70 5.03
C GLY A 149 -19.90 1.66 4.04
N PRO A 150 -21.15 1.72 4.53
CA PRO A 150 -22.34 1.69 3.67
C PRO A 150 -22.41 2.89 2.72
N LYS A 151 -21.84 4.05 3.12
CA LYS A 151 -21.80 5.25 2.25
C LYS A 151 -21.07 4.99 0.93
N VAL A 152 -19.88 4.38 0.98
CA VAL A 152 -19.11 4.06 -0.24
C VAL A 152 -19.80 2.96 -1.04
N ARG A 153 -20.35 1.95 -0.35
CA ARG A 153 -21.11 0.87 -0.99
C ARG A 153 -22.32 1.39 -1.77
N ASN A 154 -23.11 2.26 -1.16
CA ASN A 154 -24.32 2.80 -1.76
C ASN A 154 -23.99 3.74 -2.92
N ALA A 155 -22.94 4.56 -2.82
CA ALA A 155 -22.51 5.42 -3.92
C ALA A 155 -22.09 4.62 -5.17
N ILE A 156 -21.40 3.49 -4.98
CA ILE A 156 -20.96 2.62 -6.08
C ILE A 156 -22.16 1.86 -6.66
N ASN A 157 -23.04 1.32 -5.82
CA ASN A 157 -24.18 0.53 -6.27
C ASN A 157 -25.29 1.38 -6.92
N GLY A 158 -25.54 2.59 -6.41
CA GLY A 158 -26.54 3.52 -6.97
C GLY A 158 -26.18 4.03 -8.36
N THR A 159 -24.91 3.96 -8.76
CA THR A 159 -24.47 4.25 -10.14
C THR A 159 -24.71 3.05 -11.08
N ALA A 160 -24.93 1.85 -10.53
CA ALA A 160 -25.07 0.62 -11.29
C ALA A 160 -26.52 0.24 -11.62
N GLU A 161 -27.53 0.90 -11.05
CA GLU A 161 -28.93 0.79 -11.49
C GLU A 161 -29.24 1.83 -12.58
N PRO A 162 -29.16 1.47 -13.87
CA PRO A 162 -29.77 2.30 -14.90
C PRO A 162 -31.27 2.37 -14.62
N SER A 163 -31.79 3.59 -14.55
CA SER A 163 -33.21 3.91 -14.39
C SER A 163 -34.03 3.38 -15.58
N HIS A 164 -34.24 2.06 -15.65
CA HIS A 164 -35.05 1.41 -16.68
C HIS A 164 -36.56 1.52 -16.39
N SER A 165 -36.96 2.17 -15.30
CA SER A 165 -38.35 2.28 -14.87
C SER A 165 -39.18 3.35 -15.58
N HIS A 166 -38.68 4.00 -16.64
CA HIS A 166 -39.39 5.13 -17.28
C HIS A 166 -39.91 4.90 -18.71
N GLN A 167 -40.09 3.66 -19.18
CA GLN A 167 -40.53 3.40 -20.57
C GLN A 167 -41.79 2.52 -20.77
N LEU A 168 -42.62 2.27 -19.75
CA LEU A 168 -43.86 1.49 -19.92
C LEU A 168 -45.16 2.26 -19.61
N ALA A 169 -45.16 3.58 -19.77
CA ALA A 169 -46.39 4.38 -19.76
C ALA A 169 -46.46 5.24 -21.03
N GLY A 170 -46.95 4.64 -22.11
CA GLY A 170 -47.17 5.29 -23.40
C GLY A 170 -47.82 4.32 -24.38
#